data_AF-A0A9D2S8B1-F1
#
_entry.id   AF-A0A9D2S8B1-F1
#
_cell.length_a   1.000
_cell.length_b   1.000
_cell.length_c   1.000
_cell.angle_alpha   90.00
_cell.angle_beta   90.00
_cell.angle_gamma   90.00
#
_symmetry.space_group_name_H-M   'P 1'
#
loop_
_entity.id
_entity.type
_entity.pdbx_description
1 polymer ?
#
loop_
_entity_poly.entity_id
_entity_poly.type
_entity_poly.pdbx_seq_one_letter_code
_entity_poly.pdbx_strand_id
1 'polypeptide(L)'
;MKKRLAVLFAVLTVLTSVVLPCGMNAAAANYFPTTPIEFENLNLALFSQLDLTTGTNNFNQNDNWKYYYRCSFTPQYSAAYTVTVSSRKKMKTELYDAAGSLVSASYAPEELNAENRYVFSNTAYLEKGKTYFYEFSYTSGYFNSCGPFSVWMTSTAAEEIPQDDYLHLYVNGEKQGAVYELSSFSPQQLLQDLSMKVVYANGKLYEWKGSESLIPYLNGCDIILDLSDCAAEIGVHTVTAHYMGREVTAQFEIVNCIHRYETESVTAPTWLEPGYTVYRCSKCSGSVTGDFTNTVAQSSGDFFDLYNTCETDENYQAENDLNHDGYINARDYSMMLKMYQQAEKAMLSAYNAKRGDSDYVSVLDMNADGYINARDISMLSRTMPQPDSNS
;
A
#
# COMPACT_ATOMS: atom_id res chain seq x y z
N MET A 1 -3.93 1.24 -22.18
CA MET A 1 -3.06 2.08 -21.33
C MET A 1 -1.72 1.36 -21.19
N LYS A 2 -0.63 1.95 -21.67
CA LYS A 2 0.70 1.34 -21.56
C LYS A 2 1.17 1.47 -20.11
N LYS A 3 1.05 0.41 -19.30
CA LYS A 3 1.79 0.32 -18.04
C LYS A 3 3.27 0.31 -18.42
N ARG A 4 3.95 1.43 -18.23
CA ARG A 4 5.41 1.52 -18.41
C ARG A 4 6.00 1.17 -17.05
N LEU A 5 6.53 -0.05 -16.94
CA LEU A 5 7.23 -0.50 -15.74
C LEU A 5 8.37 0.47 -15.44
N ALA A 6 8.39 1.03 -14.22
CA ALA A 6 9.54 1.74 -13.69
C ALA A 6 10.43 0.70 -13.00
N VAL A 7 11.35 0.11 -13.76
CA VAL A 7 12.31 -0.85 -13.22
C VAL A 7 13.57 -0.09 -12.84
N LEU A 8 13.85 0.01 -11.54
CA LEU A 8 15.10 0.58 -11.07
C LEU A 8 16.15 -0.55 -11.04
N PHE A 9 17.00 -0.61 -12.05
CA PHE A 9 18.20 -1.47 -12.02
C PHE A 9 19.40 -0.68 -11.51
N ALA A 10 20.14 -1.31 -10.61
CA ALA A 10 21.43 -0.84 -10.14
C ALA A 10 22.53 -1.18 -11.15
N VAL A 11 23.02 -0.20 -11.91
CA VAL A 11 24.36 -0.28 -12.51
C VAL A 11 25.10 1.04 -12.31
N LEU A 12 26.29 0.88 -11.75
CA LEU A 12 27.36 1.83 -11.51
C LEU A 12 27.65 2.72 -12.73
N THR A 13 27.34 4.01 -12.63
CA THR A 13 28.29 5.08 -13.00
C THR A 13 28.09 6.25 -12.05
N VAL A 14 29.18 6.67 -11.42
CA VAL A 14 29.28 7.89 -10.62
C VAL A 14 28.84 9.06 -11.49
N LEU A 15 27.72 9.73 -11.17
CA LEU A 15 27.49 11.18 -11.25
C LEU A 15 26.01 11.51 -10.97
N THR A 16 25.79 12.28 -9.91
CA THR A 16 24.73 13.27 -9.68
C THR A 16 23.45 13.20 -10.52
N SER A 17 22.33 12.95 -9.82
CA SER A 17 20.97 13.44 -10.12
C SER A 17 20.42 13.19 -11.53
N VAL A 18 19.67 12.10 -11.74
CA VAL A 18 18.50 12.08 -12.64
C VAL A 18 17.49 11.04 -12.14
N VAL A 19 16.29 11.50 -11.76
CA VAL A 19 15.07 10.69 -11.83
C VAL A 19 14.91 10.30 -13.29
N LEU A 20 15.21 9.06 -13.67
CA LEU A 20 15.11 8.64 -15.06
C LEU A 20 13.62 8.56 -15.47
N PRO A 21 13.18 9.35 -16.47
CA PRO A 21 11.81 9.29 -16.94
C PRO A 21 11.55 7.98 -17.69
N CYS A 22 10.30 7.55 -17.60
CA CYS A 22 9.71 6.39 -18.26
C CYS A 22 10.14 6.21 -19.73
N GLY A 23 10.76 5.06 -20.02
CA GLY A 23 11.10 4.60 -21.37
C GLY A 23 12.58 4.76 -21.71
N MET A 24 13.36 3.72 -21.42
CA MET A 24 14.70 3.57 -21.97
C MET A 24 14.57 3.26 -23.47
N ASN A 25 14.60 4.29 -24.32
CA ASN A 25 14.84 4.11 -25.75
C ASN A 25 16.35 3.96 -25.95
N ALA A 26 16.86 2.74 -26.02
CA ALA A 26 18.22 2.51 -26.50
C ALA A 26 18.23 2.72 -28.02
N ALA A 27 18.72 3.87 -28.47
CA ALA A 27 19.03 4.07 -29.89
C ALA A 27 20.36 3.35 -30.19
N ALA A 28 20.34 2.37 -31.10
CA ALA A 28 21.55 1.76 -31.60
C ALA A 28 22.49 2.85 -32.15
N ALA A 29 23.76 2.84 -31.73
CA ALA A 29 24.77 3.77 -32.21
C ALA A 29 24.84 3.75 -33.76
N ASN A 30 25.18 4.90 -34.34
CA ASN A 30 25.22 5.13 -35.79
C ASN A 30 25.76 3.93 -36.58
N TYR A 31 24.90 3.38 -37.43
CA TYR A 31 25.11 2.13 -38.16
C TYR A 31 26.15 2.26 -39.28
N PHE A 32 27.06 1.29 -39.37
CA PHE A 32 27.86 0.98 -40.56
C PHE A 32 27.48 -0.41 -41.13
N PRO A 33 27.36 -0.57 -42.46
CA PRO A 33 26.79 -1.74 -43.13
C PRO A 33 27.63 -3.03 -43.11
N THR A 34 28.59 -3.15 -42.20
CA THR A 34 29.54 -4.26 -42.14
C THR A 34 29.61 -4.95 -40.77
N THR A 35 28.91 -4.44 -39.75
CA THR A 35 28.99 -4.96 -38.38
C THR A 35 27.59 -5.24 -37.80
N PRO A 36 27.42 -6.33 -37.04
CA PRO A 36 26.21 -6.59 -36.26
C PRO A 36 25.87 -5.44 -35.30
N ILE A 37 24.60 -5.34 -34.90
CA ILE A 37 24.19 -4.40 -33.86
C ILE A 37 24.32 -5.12 -32.51
N GLU A 38 25.33 -4.73 -31.74
CA GLU A 38 25.51 -5.22 -30.38
C GLU A 38 24.70 -4.37 -29.41
N PHE A 39 23.88 -5.05 -28.62
CA PHE A 39 23.18 -4.50 -27.49
C PHE A 39 23.77 -5.11 -26.23
N GLU A 40 24.48 -4.30 -25.46
CA GLU A 40 24.85 -4.69 -24.12
C GLU A 40 23.66 -4.50 -23.18
N ASN A 41 23.60 -5.34 -22.15
CA ASN A 41 22.64 -5.28 -21.05
C ASN A 41 21.25 -5.92 -21.29
N LEU A 42 21.16 -7.08 -21.95
CA LEU A 42 19.89 -7.84 -22.03
C LEU A 42 19.36 -8.24 -20.62
N ASN A 43 20.22 -8.30 -19.61
CA ASN A 43 19.81 -8.47 -18.22
C ASN A 43 18.80 -7.39 -17.76
N LEU A 44 18.80 -6.20 -18.35
CA LEU A 44 17.79 -5.16 -18.10
C LEU A 44 16.41 -5.50 -18.64
N ALA A 45 16.28 -6.55 -19.45
CA ALA A 45 15.04 -7.12 -19.93
C ALA A 45 14.62 -8.35 -19.11
N LEU A 46 15.35 -8.72 -18.05
CA LEU A 46 14.95 -9.81 -17.16
C LEU A 46 13.77 -9.35 -16.30
N PHE A 47 12.63 -10.04 -16.44
CA PHE A 47 11.32 -9.69 -15.86
C PHE A 47 10.82 -8.28 -16.23
N SER A 48 11.34 -7.72 -17.32
CA SER A 48 11.07 -6.36 -17.77
C SER A 48 11.09 -6.29 -19.30
N GLN A 49 10.24 -5.46 -19.88
CA GLN A 49 10.19 -5.30 -21.33
C GLN A 49 11.15 -4.21 -21.80
N LEU A 50 12.04 -4.56 -22.74
CA LEU A 50 12.87 -3.61 -23.47
C LEU A 50 12.25 -3.37 -24.86
N ASP A 51 11.93 -2.11 -25.15
CA ASP A 51 11.48 -1.69 -26.48
C ASP A 51 12.68 -1.23 -27.32
N LEU A 52 12.88 -1.87 -28.46
CA LEU A 52 13.98 -1.65 -29.38
C LEU A 52 13.47 -1.13 -30.73
N THR A 53 14.27 -0.28 -31.38
CA THR A 53 13.95 0.27 -32.70
C THR A 53 15.04 -0.02 -33.69
N THR A 54 14.64 -0.31 -34.92
CA THR A 54 15.54 -0.40 -36.07
C THR A 54 16.09 0.98 -36.44
N GLY A 55 17.39 1.06 -36.75
CA GLY A 55 17.99 2.27 -37.31
C GLY A 55 17.40 2.66 -38.68
N THR A 56 17.74 3.86 -39.16
CA THR A 56 17.25 4.41 -40.42
C THR A 56 18.07 3.91 -41.61
N ASN A 57 17.86 2.67 -42.06
CA ASN A 57 18.51 2.17 -43.27
C ASN A 57 17.57 1.35 -44.17
N ASN A 58 17.86 1.33 -45.48
CA ASN A 58 17.02 0.67 -46.49
C ASN A 58 17.57 -0.71 -46.90
N PHE A 59 18.26 -1.43 -46.00
CA PHE A 59 18.76 -2.76 -46.32
C PHE A 59 17.64 -3.79 -46.29
N ASN A 60 17.54 -4.60 -47.35
CA ASN A 60 16.60 -5.70 -47.45
C ASN A 60 17.17 -6.92 -46.71
N GLN A 61 16.46 -7.36 -45.68
CA GLN A 61 16.78 -8.56 -44.92
C GLN A 61 16.26 -9.79 -45.68
N ASN A 62 17.17 -10.74 -45.87
CA ASN A 62 16.85 -12.15 -46.09
C ASN A 62 17.39 -12.92 -44.87
N ASP A 63 17.19 -14.22 -44.75
CA ASP A 63 17.73 -15.07 -43.65
C ASP A 63 19.27 -15.23 -43.71
N ASN A 64 20.00 -14.14 -43.95
CA ASN A 64 21.42 -14.11 -44.28
C ASN A 64 22.31 -13.81 -43.06
N TRP A 65 21.77 -13.69 -41.83
CA TRP A 65 22.54 -13.50 -40.59
C TRP A 65 23.63 -12.42 -40.61
N LYS A 66 23.60 -11.54 -41.62
CA LYS A 66 24.59 -10.49 -41.85
C LYS A 66 24.27 -9.27 -41.00
N TYR A 67 22.98 -9.07 -40.70
CA TYR A 67 22.46 -7.94 -39.94
C TYR A 67 21.50 -8.45 -38.87
N TYR A 68 22.07 -8.76 -37.71
CA TYR A 68 21.35 -9.23 -36.53
C TYR A 68 21.63 -8.30 -35.35
N TYR A 69 20.75 -8.41 -34.36
CA TYR A 69 20.95 -7.87 -33.04
C TYR A 69 21.59 -8.94 -32.18
N ARG A 70 22.70 -8.63 -31.51
CA ARG A 70 23.39 -9.53 -30.59
C ARG A 70 23.40 -8.94 -29.20
N CYS A 71 23.23 -9.75 -28.18
CA CYS A 71 23.40 -9.31 -26.82
C CYS A 71 24.02 -10.39 -25.94
N SER A 72 24.85 -9.96 -25.00
CA SER A 72 25.48 -10.84 -24.02
C SER A 72 24.56 -11.01 -22.81
N PHE A 73 24.49 -12.22 -22.26
CA PHE A 73 23.83 -12.50 -20.99
C PHE A 73 24.63 -13.50 -20.18
N THR A 74 24.83 -13.21 -18.91
CA THR A 74 25.49 -14.12 -17.96
C THR A 74 24.53 -14.36 -16.79
N PRO A 75 23.93 -15.56 -16.67
CA PRO A 75 22.99 -15.88 -15.59
C PRO A 75 23.63 -15.73 -14.20
N GLN A 76 22.89 -15.14 -13.27
CA GLN A 76 23.29 -15.04 -11.86
C GLN A 76 22.99 -16.33 -11.07
N TYR A 77 22.16 -17.21 -11.64
CA TYR A 77 21.81 -18.55 -11.16
C TYR A 77 21.50 -19.47 -12.33
N SER A 78 21.54 -20.78 -12.11
CA SER A 78 21.25 -21.76 -13.17
C SER A 78 19.76 -22.03 -13.24
N ALA A 79 19.16 -21.90 -14.41
CA ALA A 79 17.72 -22.12 -14.63
C ALA A 79 17.41 -22.28 -16.12
N ALA A 80 16.18 -22.67 -16.44
CA ALA A 80 15.65 -22.48 -17.78
C ALA A 80 15.29 -21.01 -17.95
N TYR A 81 15.93 -20.33 -18.90
CA TYR A 81 15.63 -18.96 -19.27
C TYR A 81 14.82 -18.94 -20.56
N THR A 82 13.80 -18.09 -20.60
CA THR A 82 12.95 -17.88 -21.76
C THR A 82 13.11 -16.46 -22.25
N VAL A 83 13.56 -16.29 -23.50
CA VAL A 83 13.60 -14.99 -24.17
C VAL A 83 12.41 -14.90 -25.11
N THR A 84 11.65 -13.83 -24.99
CA THR A 84 10.48 -13.57 -25.82
C THR A 84 10.68 -12.31 -26.64
N VAL A 85 10.27 -12.39 -27.90
CA VAL A 85 10.32 -11.28 -28.85
C VAL A 85 8.92 -11.01 -29.37
N SER A 86 8.54 -9.73 -29.39
CA SER A 86 7.30 -9.25 -29.99
C SER A 86 7.60 -8.25 -31.10
N SER A 87 7.24 -8.56 -32.34
CA SER A 87 7.53 -7.70 -33.50
C SER A 87 6.39 -7.68 -34.53
N ARG A 88 6.32 -6.65 -35.36
CA ARG A 88 5.36 -6.57 -36.49
C ARG A 88 5.80 -7.37 -37.72
N LYS A 89 7.06 -7.83 -37.75
CA LYS A 89 7.62 -8.65 -38.82
C LYS A 89 8.20 -9.93 -38.25
N LYS A 90 8.25 -10.98 -39.07
CA LYS A 90 8.82 -12.27 -38.67
C LYS A 90 10.29 -12.11 -38.33
N MET A 91 10.70 -12.74 -37.24
CA MET A 91 12.08 -12.78 -36.77
C MET A 91 12.50 -14.23 -36.50
N LYS A 92 13.80 -14.47 -36.44
CA LYS A 92 14.43 -15.69 -35.98
C LYS A 92 15.33 -15.33 -34.81
N THR A 93 15.43 -16.24 -33.85
CA THR A 93 16.31 -16.11 -32.68
C THR A 93 17.22 -17.30 -32.55
N GLU A 94 18.47 -17.04 -32.25
CA GLU A 94 19.46 -18.06 -31.92
C GLU A 94 20.15 -17.71 -30.61
N LEU A 95 20.51 -18.75 -29.88
CA LEU A 95 21.27 -18.68 -28.66
C LEU A 95 22.57 -19.42 -28.86
N TYR A 96 23.66 -18.74 -28.56
CA TYR A 96 25.01 -19.26 -28.66
C TYR A 96 25.68 -19.29 -27.30
N ASP A 97 26.55 -20.27 -27.09
CA ASP A 97 27.46 -20.28 -25.94
C ASP A 97 28.69 -19.38 -26.19
N ALA A 98 29.56 -19.26 -25.18
CA ALA A 98 30.80 -18.48 -25.27
C ALA A 98 31.79 -18.98 -26.36
N ALA A 99 31.70 -20.25 -26.77
CA ALA A 99 32.52 -20.82 -27.83
C ALA A 99 31.93 -20.58 -29.23
N GLY A 100 30.73 -20.00 -29.31
CA GLY A 100 29.99 -19.80 -30.56
C GLY A 100 29.23 -21.03 -31.04
N SER A 101 29.05 -22.04 -30.18
CA SER A 101 28.21 -23.21 -30.50
C SER A 101 26.75 -22.84 -30.37
N LEU A 102 25.94 -23.24 -31.35
CA LEU A 102 24.49 -23.06 -31.29
C LEU A 102 23.90 -23.94 -30.17
N VAL A 103 23.27 -23.29 -29.19
CA VAL A 103 22.57 -23.94 -28.08
C VAL A 103 21.12 -24.19 -28.45
N SER A 104 20.48 -23.20 -29.07
CA SER A 104 19.05 -23.25 -29.37
C SER A 104 18.70 -22.25 -30.47
N ALA A 105 17.69 -22.57 -31.28
CA ALA A 105 17.14 -21.70 -32.31
C ALA A 105 15.61 -21.73 -32.28
N SER A 106 14.98 -20.61 -32.61
CA SER A 106 13.54 -20.51 -32.76
C SER A 106 13.18 -19.55 -33.89
N TYR A 107 12.05 -19.83 -34.53
CA TYR A 107 11.47 -18.99 -35.58
C TYR A 107 10.21 -18.33 -35.07
N ALA A 108 9.89 -17.15 -35.61
CA ALA A 108 8.60 -16.52 -35.40
C ALA A 108 7.47 -17.45 -35.84
N PRO A 109 6.30 -17.37 -35.19
CA PRO A 109 5.17 -18.19 -35.55
C PRO A 109 4.59 -17.74 -36.89
N GLU A 110 3.73 -18.58 -37.48
CA GLU A 110 3.07 -18.25 -38.75
C GLU A 110 2.00 -17.16 -38.60
N GLU A 111 1.33 -17.14 -37.45
CA GLU A 111 0.20 -16.24 -37.21
C GLU A 111 0.57 -15.04 -36.32
N LEU A 112 -0.09 -13.91 -36.58
CA LEU A 112 -0.03 -12.73 -35.73
C LEU A 112 -0.98 -12.90 -34.54
N ASN A 113 -0.63 -12.29 -33.40
CA ASN A 113 -1.56 -12.13 -32.29
C ASN A 113 -2.64 -11.07 -32.60
N ALA A 114 -3.59 -10.90 -31.68
CA ALA A 114 -4.68 -9.92 -31.80
C ALA A 114 -4.21 -8.44 -31.97
N GLU A 115 -2.96 -8.14 -31.64
CA GLU A 115 -2.36 -6.80 -31.76
C GLU A 115 -1.59 -6.60 -33.08
N ASN A 116 -1.71 -7.55 -34.01
CA ASN A 116 -0.95 -7.60 -35.27
C ASN A 116 0.56 -7.68 -35.04
N ARG A 117 0.99 -8.50 -34.08
CA ARG A 117 2.40 -8.78 -33.78
C ARG A 117 2.69 -10.29 -33.76
N TYR A 118 3.85 -10.67 -34.27
CA TYR A 118 4.44 -11.99 -34.02
C TYR A 118 5.01 -12.00 -32.61
N VAL A 119 4.59 -12.95 -31.79
CA VAL A 119 5.11 -13.17 -30.43
C VAL A 119 5.60 -14.59 -30.34
N PHE A 120 6.88 -14.78 -30.02
CA PHE A 120 7.48 -16.09 -29.88
C PHE A 120 8.57 -16.09 -28.82
N SER A 121 8.79 -17.26 -28.25
CA SER A 121 9.69 -17.44 -27.14
C SER A 121 10.66 -18.58 -27.42
N ASN A 122 11.90 -18.43 -26.99
CA ASN A 122 12.87 -19.50 -26.97
C ASN A 122 13.30 -19.79 -25.53
N THR A 123 13.35 -21.07 -25.14
CA THR A 123 13.73 -21.49 -23.79
C THR A 123 14.94 -22.40 -23.85
N ALA A 124 15.94 -22.12 -23.01
CA ALA A 124 17.13 -22.95 -22.86
C ALA A 124 17.60 -22.96 -21.40
N TYR A 125 18.17 -24.09 -20.97
CA TYR A 125 18.82 -24.17 -19.66
C TYR A 125 20.19 -23.50 -19.72
N LEU A 126 20.40 -22.49 -18.86
CA LEU A 126 21.65 -21.75 -18.79
C LEU A 126 22.31 -21.97 -17.43
N GLU A 127 23.63 -22.10 -17.43
CA GLU A 127 24.41 -22.29 -16.22
C GLU A 127 24.87 -20.94 -15.65
N LYS A 128 24.82 -20.81 -14.33
CA LYS A 128 25.33 -19.66 -13.58
C LYS A 128 26.76 -19.31 -14.00
N GLY A 129 26.98 -18.02 -14.26
CA GLY A 129 28.32 -17.47 -14.53
C GLY A 129 28.88 -17.77 -15.93
N LYS A 130 28.19 -18.57 -16.77
CA LYS A 130 28.57 -18.75 -18.17
C LYS A 130 27.95 -17.65 -19.02
N THR A 131 28.74 -17.09 -19.94
CA THR A 131 28.25 -16.08 -20.88
C THR A 131 27.62 -16.75 -22.10
N TYR A 132 26.45 -16.26 -22.46
CA TYR A 132 25.70 -16.65 -23.64
C TYR A 132 25.41 -15.43 -24.52
N PHE A 133 25.17 -15.67 -25.80
CA PHE A 133 24.85 -14.64 -26.77
C PHE A 133 23.50 -14.94 -27.42
N TYR A 134 22.55 -14.03 -27.21
CA TYR A 134 21.28 -14.07 -27.90
C TYR A 134 21.34 -13.21 -29.15
N GLU A 135 20.97 -13.82 -30.27
CA GLU A 135 20.95 -13.18 -31.56
C GLU A 135 19.55 -13.18 -32.15
N PHE A 136 19.14 -12.05 -32.72
CA PHE A 136 17.81 -11.81 -33.27
C PHE A 136 17.95 -11.21 -34.66
N SER A 137 17.28 -11.79 -35.66
CA SER A 137 17.26 -11.25 -37.01
C SER A 137 15.86 -11.25 -37.60
N TYR A 138 15.55 -10.24 -38.41
CA TYR A 138 14.37 -10.27 -39.27
C TYR A 138 14.59 -11.29 -40.39
N THR A 139 13.57 -12.07 -40.71
CA THR A 139 13.66 -13.10 -41.77
C THR A 139 13.26 -12.57 -43.15
N SER A 140 12.61 -11.41 -43.21
CA SER A 140 12.27 -10.70 -44.45
C SER A 140 11.97 -9.22 -44.20
N GLY A 141 12.21 -8.37 -45.20
CA GLY A 141 11.77 -6.97 -45.22
C GLY A 141 12.88 -5.94 -45.02
N TYR A 142 12.56 -4.65 -45.16
CA TYR A 142 13.54 -3.56 -45.03
C TYR A 142 13.65 -3.08 -43.57
N PHE A 143 14.87 -2.80 -43.09
CA PHE A 143 15.11 -2.38 -41.70
C PHE A 143 14.29 -1.14 -41.30
N ASN A 144 14.29 -0.09 -42.12
CA ASN A 144 13.47 1.12 -41.93
C ASN A 144 11.95 0.86 -41.91
N SER A 145 11.50 -0.31 -42.37
CA SER A 145 10.09 -0.70 -42.48
C SER A 145 9.67 -1.74 -41.43
N CYS A 146 10.61 -2.26 -40.63
CA CYS A 146 10.34 -3.29 -39.62
C CYS A 146 9.73 -2.69 -38.34
N GLY A 147 10.12 -1.45 -37.99
CA GLY A 147 9.55 -0.72 -36.86
C GLY A 147 10.01 -1.24 -35.49
N PRO A 148 9.37 -0.79 -34.39
CA PRO A 148 9.76 -1.17 -33.04
C PRO A 148 9.39 -2.62 -32.73
N PHE A 149 10.31 -3.31 -32.06
CA PHE A 149 10.12 -4.64 -31.49
C PHE A 149 10.45 -4.62 -30.00
N SER A 150 9.90 -5.57 -29.26
CA SER A 150 10.08 -5.65 -27.82
C SER A 150 10.71 -6.98 -27.47
N VAL A 151 11.61 -6.98 -26.51
CA VAL A 151 12.27 -8.17 -25.98
C VAL A 151 12.11 -8.19 -24.46
N TRP A 152 11.77 -9.34 -23.90
CA TRP A 152 11.79 -9.58 -22.47
C TRP A 152 12.30 -10.98 -22.18
N MET A 153 12.86 -11.18 -21.00
CA MET A 153 13.35 -12.46 -20.53
C MET A 153 12.64 -12.84 -19.25
N THR A 154 12.42 -14.13 -19.07
CA THR A 154 11.98 -14.72 -17.81
C THR A 154 12.81 -15.97 -17.53
N SER A 155 12.63 -16.56 -16.38
CA SER A 155 13.26 -17.83 -16.04
C SER A 155 12.40 -18.61 -15.06
N THR A 156 12.63 -19.91 -15.03
CA THR A 156 12.06 -20.78 -13.99
C THR A 156 12.65 -20.46 -12.63
N ALA A 157 11.88 -20.77 -11.58
CA ALA A 157 12.32 -20.65 -10.21
C ALA A 157 13.61 -21.46 -9.96
N ALA A 158 14.56 -20.85 -9.26
CA ALA A 158 15.82 -21.47 -8.92
C ALA A 158 15.66 -22.52 -7.81
N GLU A 159 16.38 -23.64 -7.92
CA GLU A 159 16.30 -24.75 -6.98
C GLU A 159 16.87 -24.39 -5.59
N GLU A 160 17.72 -23.36 -5.51
CA GLU A 160 18.32 -22.90 -4.26
C GLU A 160 17.30 -22.33 -3.26
N ILE A 161 16.10 -21.95 -3.75
CA ILE A 161 14.95 -21.53 -2.96
C ILE A 161 13.91 -22.65 -3.06
N PRO A 162 13.74 -23.50 -2.03
CA PRO A 162 12.91 -24.70 -2.14
C PRO A 162 11.42 -24.45 -2.35
N GLN A 163 10.88 -23.36 -1.80
CA GLN A 163 9.44 -23.08 -1.74
C GLN A 163 9.19 -21.56 -1.85
N ASP A 164 8.04 -21.16 -2.36
CA ASP A 164 7.67 -19.73 -2.47
C ASP A 164 7.56 -19.05 -1.10
N ASP A 165 7.09 -19.78 -0.08
CA ASP A 165 6.99 -19.28 1.30
C ASP A 165 8.34 -18.96 1.94
N TYR A 166 9.46 -19.30 1.30
CA TYR A 166 10.80 -18.97 1.79
C TYR A 166 11.31 -17.63 1.28
N LEU A 167 10.55 -16.94 0.42
CA LEU A 167 10.88 -15.64 -0.14
C LEU A 167 9.80 -14.65 0.25
N HIS A 168 10.18 -13.56 0.91
CA HIS A 168 9.23 -12.55 1.37
C HIS A 168 9.78 -11.14 1.18
N LEU A 169 8.91 -10.26 0.69
CA LEU A 169 9.13 -8.83 0.60
C LEU A 169 8.35 -8.12 1.71
N TYR A 170 8.93 -7.06 2.26
CA TYR A 170 8.34 -6.26 3.32
C TYR A 170 8.50 -4.78 2.99
N VAL A 171 7.51 -3.99 3.39
CA VAL A 171 7.55 -2.53 3.41
C VAL A 171 7.54 -2.11 4.87
N ASN A 172 8.58 -1.44 5.33
CA ASN A 172 8.72 -1.00 6.73
C ASN A 172 8.51 -2.15 7.75
N GLY A 173 9.02 -3.34 7.42
CA GLY A 173 8.92 -4.53 8.27
C GLY A 173 7.61 -5.33 8.15
N GLU A 174 6.61 -4.83 7.42
CA GLU A 174 5.31 -5.47 7.25
C GLU A 174 5.11 -6.03 5.83
N LYS A 175 4.43 -7.18 5.70
CA LYS A 175 4.04 -7.71 4.36
C LYS A 175 2.84 -6.94 3.79
N GLN A 176 1.94 -6.55 4.68
CA GLN A 176 0.71 -5.80 4.43
C GLN A 176 0.46 -4.88 5.62
N GLY A 177 -0.04 -3.67 5.38
CA GLY A 177 -0.46 -2.75 6.44
C GLY A 177 0.55 -1.65 6.81
N ALA A 178 1.67 -1.54 6.08
CA ALA A 178 2.47 -0.33 6.14
C ALA A 178 1.63 0.86 5.62
N VAL A 179 1.65 1.98 6.36
CA VAL A 179 0.89 3.18 6.00
C VAL A 179 1.83 4.38 5.94
N TYR A 180 1.71 5.16 4.88
CA TYR A 180 2.43 6.41 4.68
C TYR A 180 1.48 7.60 4.64
N GLU A 181 1.92 8.74 5.15
CA GLU A 181 1.27 10.01 4.85
C GLU A 181 1.75 10.52 3.49
N LEU A 182 0.80 10.94 2.64
CA LEU A 182 1.10 11.51 1.32
C LEU A 182 2.13 12.65 1.38
N SER A 183 2.05 13.48 2.42
CA SER A 183 2.96 14.61 2.63
C SER A 183 4.42 14.21 2.90
N SER A 184 4.65 12.96 3.32
CA SER A 184 5.96 12.44 3.72
C SER A 184 6.45 11.30 2.82
N PHE A 185 5.58 10.80 1.93
CA PHE A 185 5.92 9.68 1.05
C PHE A 185 6.82 10.13 -0.11
N SER A 186 7.82 9.32 -0.41
CA SER A 186 8.56 9.38 -1.67
C SER A 186 9.00 7.98 -2.10
N PRO A 187 9.17 7.71 -3.41
CA PRO A 187 9.72 6.44 -3.88
C PRO A 187 11.11 6.12 -3.30
N GLN A 188 11.91 7.15 -3.00
CA GLN A 188 13.23 6.98 -2.38
C GLN A 188 13.14 6.53 -0.91
N GLN A 189 12.13 7.02 -0.18
CA GLN A 189 11.84 6.55 1.17
C GLN A 189 11.35 5.10 1.13
N LEU A 190 10.40 4.80 0.23
CA LEU A 190 9.91 3.43 0.03
C LEU A 190 11.08 2.47 -0.20
N LEU A 191 12.01 2.80 -1.10
CA LEU A 191 13.20 1.97 -1.35
C LEU A 191 14.02 1.69 -0.10
N GLN A 192 14.14 2.64 0.84
CA GLN A 192 14.88 2.44 2.10
C GLN A 192 14.11 1.55 3.08
N ASP A 193 12.78 1.63 3.05
CA ASP A 193 11.90 0.86 3.92
C ASP A 193 11.69 -0.58 3.42
N LEU A 194 12.04 -0.87 2.17
CA LEU A 194 11.97 -2.22 1.63
C LEU A 194 13.00 -3.13 2.28
N SER A 195 12.57 -4.36 2.55
CA SER A 195 13.47 -5.46 2.86
C SER A 195 12.97 -6.76 2.25
N MET A 196 13.89 -7.64 1.90
CA MET A 196 13.59 -8.95 1.35
C MET A 196 14.31 -10.02 2.16
N LYS A 197 13.56 -11.03 2.61
CA LYS A 197 14.07 -12.15 3.42
C LYS A 197 13.93 -13.44 2.64
N VAL A 198 15.00 -14.23 2.62
CA VAL A 198 15.09 -15.48 1.86
C VAL A 198 15.69 -16.59 2.70
N VAL A 199 14.99 -17.71 2.80
CA VAL A 199 15.53 -18.95 3.38
C VAL A 199 15.99 -19.87 2.23
N TYR A 200 17.26 -20.24 2.23
CA TYR A 200 17.83 -21.11 1.20
C TYR A 200 17.67 -22.58 1.55
N ALA A 201 17.91 -23.48 0.59
CA ALA A 201 17.84 -24.93 0.78
C ALA A 201 18.73 -25.46 1.93
N ASN A 202 19.77 -24.73 2.32
CA ASN A 202 20.63 -25.04 3.47
C ASN A 202 20.01 -24.62 4.84
N GLY A 203 18.79 -24.09 4.85
CA GLY A 203 18.09 -23.61 6.04
C GLY A 203 18.54 -22.23 6.54
N LYS A 204 19.50 -21.58 5.88
CA LYS A 204 20.00 -20.28 6.31
C LYS A 204 19.13 -19.15 5.76
N LEU A 205 18.77 -18.23 6.67
CA LEU A 205 18.10 -16.97 6.35
C LEU A 205 19.12 -15.93 5.89
N TYR A 206 18.78 -15.24 4.81
CA TYR A 206 19.49 -14.06 4.31
C TYR A 206 18.49 -12.93 4.14
N GLU A 207 18.98 -11.71 4.30
CA GLU A 207 18.16 -10.51 4.24
C GLU A 207 18.88 -9.44 3.43
N TRP A 208 18.14 -8.79 2.56
CA TRP A 208 18.50 -7.50 1.99
C TRP A 208 17.62 -6.42 2.64
N LYS A 209 18.21 -5.28 2.98
CA LYS A 209 17.49 -4.09 3.46
C LYS A 209 17.90 -2.87 2.66
N GLY A 210 16.92 -2.15 2.15
CA GLY A 210 17.15 -0.92 1.39
C GLY A 210 17.83 0.18 2.19
N SER A 211 17.58 0.24 3.50
CA SER A 211 18.23 1.17 4.43
C SER A 211 19.73 0.91 4.61
N GLU A 212 20.19 -0.33 4.39
CA GLU A 212 21.60 -0.70 4.44
C GLU A 212 22.27 -0.60 3.05
N SER A 213 21.53 -0.93 1.99
CA SER A 213 21.98 -0.82 0.61
C SER A 213 20.80 -0.54 -0.32
N LEU A 214 20.80 0.65 -0.92
CA LEU A 214 19.84 1.03 -1.98
C LEU A 214 19.98 0.19 -3.26
N ILE A 215 21.07 -0.57 -3.40
CA ILE A 215 21.24 -1.52 -4.48
C ILE A 215 20.51 -2.82 -4.07
N PRO A 216 19.40 -3.18 -4.74
CA PRO A 216 18.59 -4.33 -4.37
C PRO A 216 19.26 -5.61 -4.89
N TYR A 217 20.00 -6.27 -4.00
CA TYR A 217 20.83 -7.43 -4.33
C TYR A 217 20.96 -8.35 -3.12
N LEU A 218 20.96 -9.66 -3.37
CA LEU A 218 21.14 -10.67 -2.35
C LEU A 218 21.88 -11.88 -2.90
N ASN A 219 22.96 -12.30 -2.21
CA ASN A 219 23.68 -13.55 -2.46
C ASN A 219 24.14 -13.79 -3.92
N GLY A 220 24.63 -12.78 -4.62
CA GLY A 220 25.08 -12.96 -6.00
C GLY A 220 24.05 -12.60 -7.06
N CYS A 221 22.80 -12.35 -6.66
CA CYS A 221 21.68 -12.14 -7.58
C CYS A 221 21.02 -10.78 -7.32
N ASP A 222 20.63 -10.11 -8.40
CA ASP A 222 19.87 -8.87 -8.34
C ASP A 222 18.43 -9.16 -7.92
N ILE A 223 17.86 -8.21 -7.18
CA ILE A 223 16.44 -8.16 -6.86
C ILE A 223 15.83 -7.10 -7.76
N ILE A 224 14.90 -7.51 -8.62
CA ILE A 224 14.32 -6.61 -9.61
C ILE A 224 13.02 -6.08 -9.05
N LEU A 225 12.99 -4.80 -8.74
CA LEU A 225 11.83 -4.14 -8.14
C LEU A 225 10.98 -3.46 -9.23
N ASP A 226 9.70 -3.82 -9.28
CA ASP A 226 8.67 -3.09 -10.01
C ASP A 226 7.94 -2.14 -9.05
N LEU A 227 8.17 -0.85 -9.27
CA LEU A 227 7.57 0.24 -8.52
C LEU A 227 6.52 1.01 -9.35
N SER A 228 6.03 0.43 -10.44
CA SER A 228 5.11 1.11 -11.36
C SER A 228 3.78 1.50 -10.73
N ASP A 229 3.36 0.79 -9.69
CA ASP A 229 2.17 1.08 -8.89
C ASP A 229 2.47 1.95 -7.66
N CYS A 230 3.71 2.39 -7.44
CA CYS A 230 4.14 3.07 -6.20
C CYS A 230 4.23 4.60 -6.35
N ALA A 231 3.34 5.20 -7.15
CA ALA A 231 3.26 6.65 -7.29
C ALA A 231 2.82 7.32 -5.96
N ALA A 232 3.22 8.58 -5.75
CA ALA A 232 2.81 9.36 -4.58
C ALA A 232 1.35 9.84 -4.73
N GLU A 233 0.42 8.90 -4.67
CA GLU A 233 -1.02 9.11 -4.80
C GLU A 233 -1.73 8.41 -3.62
N ILE A 234 -2.93 8.83 -3.27
CA ILE A 234 -3.67 8.20 -2.16
C ILE A 234 -4.23 6.86 -2.64
N GLY A 235 -4.07 5.81 -1.84
CA GLY A 235 -4.63 4.50 -2.12
C GLY A 235 -3.77 3.36 -1.61
N VAL A 236 -4.18 2.14 -1.95
CA VAL A 236 -3.39 0.93 -1.72
C VAL A 236 -2.50 0.70 -2.92
N HIS A 237 -1.21 0.50 -2.65
CA HIS A 237 -0.17 0.30 -3.65
C HIS A 237 0.51 -1.05 -3.42
N THR A 238 0.97 -1.66 -4.50
CA THR A 238 1.71 -2.92 -4.48
C THR A 238 3.10 -2.73 -5.05
N VAL A 239 4.11 -3.17 -4.32
CA VAL A 239 5.45 -3.37 -4.86
C VAL A 239 5.62 -4.84 -5.21
N THR A 240 6.21 -5.09 -6.37
CA THR A 240 6.57 -6.45 -6.80
C THR A 240 8.07 -6.57 -6.88
N ALA A 241 8.62 -7.66 -6.36
CA ALA A 241 10.01 -8.03 -6.50
C ALA A 241 10.12 -9.35 -7.28
N HIS A 242 10.99 -9.37 -8.28
CA HIS A 242 11.41 -10.59 -8.95
C HIS A 242 12.80 -10.99 -8.45
N TYR A 243 12.92 -12.23 -7.99
CA TYR A 243 14.16 -12.76 -7.48
C TYR A 243 14.29 -14.24 -7.85
N MET A 244 15.36 -14.59 -8.55
CA MET A 244 15.68 -15.98 -8.89
C MET A 244 14.51 -16.78 -9.52
N GLY A 245 13.73 -16.15 -10.41
CA GLY A 245 12.63 -16.82 -11.13
C GLY A 245 11.32 -16.87 -10.36
N ARG A 246 11.27 -16.23 -9.19
CA ARG A 246 10.09 -16.09 -8.36
C ARG A 246 9.65 -14.63 -8.31
N GLU A 247 8.36 -14.43 -8.07
CA GLU A 247 7.73 -13.13 -7.89
C GLU A 247 7.14 -13.09 -6.48
N VAL A 248 7.38 -12.00 -5.76
CA VAL A 248 6.77 -11.74 -4.46
C VAL A 248 6.34 -10.30 -4.35
N THR A 249 5.28 -10.06 -3.58
CA THR A 249 4.69 -8.73 -3.45
C THR A 249 4.61 -8.30 -1.99
N ALA A 250 4.55 -6.99 -1.78
CA ALA A 250 4.18 -6.38 -0.52
C ALA A 250 3.24 -5.21 -0.80
N GLN A 251 2.32 -4.94 0.14
CA GLN A 251 1.33 -3.88 0.00
C GLN A 251 1.48 -2.83 1.09
N PHE A 252 1.25 -1.58 0.70
CA PHE A 252 1.21 -0.44 1.60
C PHE A 252 0.09 0.52 1.19
N GLU A 253 -0.35 1.34 2.12
CA GLU A 253 -1.37 2.35 1.86
C GLU A 253 -0.75 3.75 2.00
N ILE A 254 -1.05 4.63 1.06
CA ILE A 254 -0.79 6.06 1.19
C ILE A 254 -2.11 6.73 1.56
N VAL A 255 -2.14 7.37 2.73
CA VAL A 255 -3.29 8.13 3.22
C VAL A 255 -2.96 9.62 3.25
N ASN A 256 -3.99 10.45 3.23
CA ASN A 256 -3.79 11.90 3.38
C ASN A 256 -3.23 12.26 4.77
N CYS A 257 -3.66 11.54 5.80
CA CYS A 257 -3.25 11.77 7.19
C CYS A 257 -3.36 10.49 8.00
N ILE A 258 -2.31 10.16 8.75
CA ILE A 258 -2.35 9.16 9.81
C ILE A 258 -2.78 9.90 11.07
N HIS A 259 -4.01 9.64 11.52
CA HIS A 259 -4.63 10.43 12.57
C HIS A 259 -3.92 10.25 13.92
N ARG A 260 -3.58 11.39 14.53
CA ARG A 260 -3.17 11.51 15.93
C ARG A 260 -4.12 12.46 16.62
N TYR A 261 -5.03 11.89 17.39
CA TYR A 261 -6.10 12.61 18.08
C TYR A 261 -5.63 13.13 19.44
N GLU A 262 -5.96 14.39 19.72
CA GLU A 262 -5.73 15.08 20.99
C GLU A 262 -7.08 15.62 21.51
N THR A 263 -7.22 15.73 22.84
CA THR A 263 -8.44 16.26 23.45
C THR A 263 -8.65 17.72 23.06
N GLU A 264 -9.76 18.01 22.37
CA GLU A 264 -10.16 19.38 21.99
C GLU A 264 -11.07 19.99 23.05
N SER A 265 -12.07 19.23 23.51
CA SER A 265 -13.00 19.67 24.54
C SER A 265 -13.64 18.49 25.27
N VAL A 266 -14.02 18.72 26.52
CA VAL A 266 -14.77 17.77 27.34
C VAL A 266 -16.09 18.43 27.70
N THR A 267 -17.20 17.77 27.38
CA THR A 267 -18.56 18.17 27.77
C THR A 267 -18.98 17.30 28.95
N ALA A 268 -19.23 17.91 30.10
CA ALA A 268 -19.76 17.22 31.26
C ALA A 268 -21.20 16.73 31.00
N PRO A 269 -21.63 15.60 31.59
CA PRO A 269 -23.02 15.16 31.49
C PRO A 269 -23.98 16.17 32.09
N THR A 270 -25.20 16.22 31.57
CA THR A 270 -26.33 16.92 32.19
C THR A 270 -27.30 15.91 32.79
N TRP A 271 -28.43 16.38 33.32
CA TRP A 271 -29.46 15.48 33.85
C TRP A 271 -29.98 14.49 32.79
N LEU A 272 -30.18 14.97 31.56
CA LEU A 272 -30.78 14.20 30.47
C LEU A 272 -29.83 13.92 29.29
N GLU A 273 -28.67 14.58 29.21
CA GLU A 273 -27.71 14.40 28.13
C GLU A 273 -26.40 13.79 28.65
N PRO A 274 -25.81 12.83 27.92
CA PRO A 274 -24.53 12.23 28.28
C PRO A 274 -23.39 13.25 28.14
N GLY A 275 -22.35 13.09 28.97
CA GLY A 275 -21.09 13.79 28.73
C GLY A 275 -20.30 13.09 27.63
N TYR A 276 -19.35 13.78 27.02
CA TYR A 276 -18.51 13.23 25.96
C TYR A 276 -17.23 14.05 25.79
N THR A 277 -16.25 13.46 25.14
CA THR A 277 -15.01 14.13 24.76
C THR A 277 -14.93 14.27 23.25
N VAL A 278 -14.62 15.48 22.77
CA VAL A 278 -14.28 15.74 21.38
C VAL A 278 -12.77 15.68 21.23
N TYR A 279 -12.32 14.84 20.31
CA TYR A 279 -10.94 14.69 19.93
C TYR A 279 -10.68 15.30 18.56
N ARG A 280 -9.66 16.15 18.46
CA ARG A 280 -9.22 16.75 17.19
C ARG A 280 -7.90 16.13 16.75
N CYS A 281 -7.79 15.82 15.46
CA CYS A 281 -6.51 15.40 14.89
C CYS A 281 -5.52 16.59 14.94
N SER A 282 -4.34 16.37 15.49
CA SER A 282 -3.25 17.35 15.56
C SER A 282 -2.71 17.78 14.18
N LYS A 283 -2.99 16.99 13.13
CA LYS A 283 -2.46 17.19 11.77
C LYS A 283 -3.50 17.64 10.75
N CYS A 284 -4.78 17.30 10.95
CA CYS A 284 -5.85 17.59 9.99
C CYS A 284 -7.06 18.21 10.68
N SER A 285 -8.04 18.69 9.90
CA SER A 285 -9.25 19.28 10.47
C SER A 285 -10.26 18.26 11.02
N GLY A 286 -9.96 16.95 10.92
CA GLY A 286 -10.84 15.88 11.37
C GLY A 286 -10.98 15.84 12.88
N SER A 287 -12.21 15.63 13.35
CA SER A 287 -12.54 15.41 14.76
C SER A 287 -13.40 14.15 14.91
N VAL A 288 -13.33 13.53 16.08
CA VAL A 288 -14.16 12.40 16.49
C VAL A 288 -14.69 12.65 17.90
N THR A 289 -15.91 12.22 18.17
CA THR A 289 -16.50 12.29 19.51
C THR A 289 -16.51 10.89 20.13
N GLY A 290 -16.02 10.78 21.37
CA GLY A 290 -15.89 9.52 22.09
C GLY A 290 -15.98 9.71 23.60
N ASP A 291 -15.70 8.65 24.36
CA ASP A 291 -15.75 8.62 25.83
C ASP A 291 -17.05 9.18 26.41
N PHE A 292 -18.15 8.63 25.90
CA PHE A 292 -19.48 8.97 26.39
C PHE A 292 -19.64 8.51 27.84
N THR A 293 -20.13 9.40 28.69
CA THR A 293 -20.53 9.10 30.07
C THR A 293 -22.06 9.06 30.16
N ASN A 294 -22.59 8.30 31.11
CA ASN A 294 -24.03 8.26 31.36
C ASN A 294 -24.55 9.64 31.76
N THR A 295 -25.86 9.86 31.61
CA THR A 295 -26.49 11.08 32.16
C THR A 295 -26.44 11.06 33.69
N VAL A 296 -26.64 12.23 34.32
CA VAL A 296 -26.74 12.27 35.79
C VAL A 296 -27.97 11.51 36.29
N ALA A 297 -29.09 11.55 35.57
CA ALA A 297 -30.28 10.75 35.91
C ALA A 297 -30.01 9.24 35.91
N GLN A 298 -29.16 8.75 35.01
CA GLN A 298 -28.81 7.34 34.91
C GLN A 298 -27.80 6.92 35.99
N SER A 299 -26.83 7.77 36.31
CA SER A 299 -25.75 7.47 37.26
C SER A 299 -26.15 7.65 38.73
N SER A 300 -27.18 8.45 39.02
CA SER A 300 -27.55 8.78 40.40
C SER A 300 -28.59 7.87 41.05
N GLY A 301 -29.01 6.80 40.40
CA GLY A 301 -30.10 5.93 40.91
C GLY A 301 -29.83 5.32 42.29
N ASP A 302 -28.55 5.12 42.63
CA ASP A 302 -28.04 4.57 43.90
C ASP A 302 -27.43 5.64 44.82
N PHE A 303 -27.62 6.94 44.52
CA PHE A 303 -26.97 8.04 45.25
C PHE A 303 -27.13 7.95 46.78
N PHE A 304 -28.31 7.59 47.26
CA PHE A 304 -28.57 7.49 48.70
C PHE A 304 -27.95 6.24 49.35
N ASP A 305 -27.70 5.17 48.60
CA ASP A 305 -26.96 4.00 49.07
C ASP A 305 -25.47 4.33 49.28
N LEU A 306 -24.97 5.35 48.56
CA LEU A 306 -23.59 5.83 48.60
C LEU A 306 -23.40 7.06 49.49
N TYR A 307 -24.46 7.54 50.12
CA TYR A 307 -24.44 8.79 50.87
C TYR A 307 -23.50 8.71 52.09
N ASN A 308 -22.63 9.72 52.24
CA ASN A 308 -21.51 9.81 53.19
C ASN A 308 -20.30 8.90 52.93
N THR A 309 -20.22 8.22 51.78
CA THR A 309 -18.97 7.55 51.39
C THR A 309 -17.91 8.54 50.93
N CYS A 310 -16.64 8.15 51.00
CA CYS A 310 -15.49 8.95 50.57
C CYS A 310 -14.51 8.12 49.72
N GLU A 311 -13.55 8.79 49.06
CA GLU A 311 -12.62 8.16 48.10
C GLU A 311 -11.83 6.94 48.64
N THR A 312 -11.75 6.77 49.96
CA THR A 312 -11.07 5.63 50.60
C THR A 312 -11.99 4.43 50.89
N ASP A 313 -13.31 4.59 50.75
CA ASP A 313 -14.29 3.54 51.02
C ASP A 313 -14.43 2.60 49.80
N GLU A 314 -14.61 1.29 50.05
CA GLU A 314 -14.70 0.28 48.98
C GLU A 314 -15.90 0.46 48.05
N ASN A 315 -16.97 1.09 48.53
CA ASN A 315 -18.20 1.31 47.79
C ASN A 315 -18.29 2.72 47.17
N TYR A 316 -17.25 3.55 47.26
CA TYR A 316 -17.24 4.87 46.66
C TYR A 316 -17.32 4.81 45.12
N GLN A 317 -18.19 5.64 44.53
CA GLN A 317 -18.35 5.78 43.09
C GLN A 317 -18.14 7.24 42.66
N ALA A 318 -17.06 7.50 41.93
CA ALA A 318 -16.63 8.86 41.58
C ALA A 318 -17.66 9.64 40.73
N GLU A 319 -18.53 8.95 40.00
CA GLU A 319 -19.65 9.52 39.25
C GLU A 319 -20.69 10.24 40.13
N ASN A 320 -20.78 9.89 41.41
CA ASN A 320 -21.69 10.48 42.37
C ASN A 320 -21.05 11.60 43.21
N ASP A 321 -19.72 11.81 43.13
CA ASP A 321 -19.00 12.98 43.66
C ASP A 321 -18.94 14.08 42.58
N LEU A 322 -20.06 14.77 42.39
CA LEU A 322 -20.22 15.78 41.35
C LEU A 322 -19.39 17.04 41.59
N ASN A 323 -19.02 17.30 42.85
CA ASN A 323 -18.25 18.48 43.21
C ASN A 323 -16.73 18.21 43.27
N HIS A 324 -16.33 16.93 43.19
CA HIS A 324 -14.95 16.45 43.20
C HIS A 324 -14.19 16.82 44.49
N ASP A 325 -14.85 16.81 45.65
CA ASP A 325 -14.21 17.01 46.96
C ASP A 325 -13.83 15.70 47.67
N GLY A 326 -14.08 14.55 47.03
CA GLY A 326 -13.75 13.22 47.54
C GLY A 326 -14.77 12.64 48.50
N TYR A 327 -15.95 13.27 48.65
CA TYR A 327 -17.03 12.84 49.53
C TYR A 327 -18.39 12.93 48.84
N ILE A 328 -19.16 11.84 48.83
CA ILE A 328 -20.54 11.86 48.33
C ILE A 328 -21.47 12.32 49.44
N ASN A 329 -21.99 13.56 49.38
CA ASN A 329 -22.80 14.12 50.46
C ASN A 329 -23.86 15.13 49.99
N ALA A 330 -24.41 15.91 50.92
CA ALA A 330 -25.41 16.96 50.64
C ALA A 330 -24.96 17.97 49.56
N ARG A 331 -23.66 18.20 49.40
CA ARG A 331 -23.10 19.10 48.39
C ARG A 331 -23.32 18.56 46.98
N ASP A 332 -23.06 17.27 46.75
CA ASP A 332 -23.31 16.60 45.46
C ASP A 332 -24.80 16.53 45.17
N TYR A 333 -25.60 16.19 46.19
CA TYR A 333 -27.05 16.21 46.06
C TYR A 333 -27.58 17.60 45.67
N SER A 334 -26.96 18.68 46.18
CA SER A 334 -27.32 20.05 45.79
C SER A 334 -26.95 20.36 44.33
N MET A 335 -25.88 19.76 43.81
CA MET A 335 -25.50 19.88 42.39
C MET A 335 -26.45 19.08 41.50
N MET A 336 -26.76 17.84 41.88
CA MET A 336 -27.79 17.02 41.22
C MET A 336 -29.12 17.77 41.14
N LEU A 337 -29.59 18.33 42.25
CA LEU A 337 -30.86 19.07 42.30
C LEU A 337 -30.85 20.27 41.34
N LYS A 338 -29.73 20.99 41.24
CA LYS A 338 -29.59 22.10 40.28
C LYS A 338 -29.66 21.61 38.84
N MET A 339 -29.02 20.49 38.51
CA MET A 339 -29.04 19.90 37.17
C MET A 339 -30.45 19.39 36.81
N TYR A 340 -31.13 18.72 37.74
CA TYR A 340 -32.52 18.33 37.62
C TYR A 340 -33.42 19.55 37.36
N GLN A 341 -33.30 20.61 38.16
CA GLN A 341 -34.09 21.84 38.00
C GLN A 341 -33.83 22.53 36.66
N GLN A 342 -32.61 22.45 36.12
CA GLN A 342 -32.32 22.94 34.77
C GLN A 342 -33.07 22.14 33.70
N ALA A 343 -33.10 20.81 33.81
CA ALA A 343 -33.87 19.95 32.92
C ALA A 343 -35.38 20.20 33.03
N GLU A 344 -35.90 20.34 34.26
CA GLU A 344 -37.30 20.68 34.51
C GLU A 344 -37.67 22.03 33.89
N LYS A 345 -36.83 23.05 34.08
CA LYS A 345 -37.03 24.37 33.47
C LYS A 345 -37.01 24.31 31.94
N ALA A 346 -36.09 23.53 31.35
CA ALA A 346 -36.04 23.33 29.90
C ALA A 346 -37.32 22.66 29.38
N MET A 347 -37.78 21.61 30.08
CA MET A 347 -39.01 20.90 29.75
C MET A 347 -40.25 21.80 29.86
N LEU A 348 -40.33 22.62 30.90
CA LEU A 348 -41.41 23.60 31.07
C LEU A 348 -41.39 24.68 29.97
N SER A 349 -40.19 25.08 29.52
CA SER A 349 -40.06 26.06 28.43
C SER A 349 -40.49 25.51 27.06
N ALA A 350 -40.34 24.20 26.85
CA ALA A 350 -40.76 23.49 25.64
C ALA A 350 -42.14 22.82 25.79
N TYR A 351 -42.90 23.17 26.83
CA TYR A 351 -44.16 22.51 27.14
C TYR A 351 -45.21 22.73 26.03
N ASN A 352 -45.84 21.64 25.59
CA ASN A 352 -46.71 21.52 24.41
C ASN A 352 -46.00 21.57 23.04
N ALA A 353 -44.67 21.68 22.98
CA ALA A 353 -43.96 21.58 21.71
C ALA A 353 -44.13 20.16 21.13
N LYS A 354 -44.38 20.08 19.82
CA LYS A 354 -44.49 18.82 19.07
C LYS A 354 -43.34 18.67 18.09
N ARG A 355 -43.05 17.43 17.71
CA ARG A 355 -42.01 17.12 16.71
C ARG A 355 -42.21 17.95 15.44
N GLY A 356 -41.19 18.74 15.10
CA GLY A 356 -41.19 19.65 13.95
C GLY A 356 -41.39 21.13 14.31
N ASP A 357 -41.80 21.44 15.55
CA ASP A 357 -41.79 22.82 16.04
C ASP A 357 -40.36 23.28 16.36
N SER A 358 -40.10 24.58 16.28
CA SER A 358 -38.75 25.15 16.47
C SER A 358 -38.23 25.05 17.91
N ASP A 359 -39.12 24.91 18.87
CA ASP A 359 -38.88 24.78 20.31
C ASP A 359 -38.93 23.32 20.80
N TYR A 360 -39.17 22.36 19.90
CA TYR A 360 -39.13 20.94 20.25
C TYR A 360 -37.69 20.44 20.39
N VAL A 361 -37.36 19.90 21.57
CA VAL A 361 -36.06 19.30 21.89
C VAL A 361 -36.27 17.82 22.18
N SER A 362 -35.73 16.93 21.35
CA SER A 362 -36.02 15.49 21.39
C SER A 362 -35.66 14.81 22.71
N VAL A 363 -34.61 15.27 23.42
CA VAL A 363 -34.22 14.69 24.71
C VAL A 363 -35.23 14.95 25.83
N LEU A 364 -36.10 15.96 25.66
CA LEU A 364 -37.17 16.30 26.60
C LEU A 364 -38.45 15.49 26.35
N ASP A 365 -38.59 14.82 25.21
CA ASP A 365 -39.66 13.89 24.87
C ASP A 365 -39.28 12.48 25.38
N MET A 366 -39.38 12.30 26.69
CA MET A 366 -38.83 11.13 27.40
C MET A 366 -39.56 9.82 27.09
N ASN A 367 -40.83 9.90 26.67
CA ASN A 367 -41.60 8.73 26.24
C ASN A 367 -41.58 8.51 24.70
N ALA A 368 -40.93 9.42 23.96
CA ALA A 368 -40.81 9.42 22.51
C ALA A 368 -42.15 9.43 21.74
N ASP A 369 -43.22 9.96 22.33
CA ASP A 369 -44.56 10.04 21.72
C ASP A 369 -44.71 11.22 20.73
N GLY A 370 -43.68 12.08 20.64
CA GLY A 370 -43.63 13.21 19.73
C GLY A 370 -44.13 14.52 20.34
N TYR A 371 -44.51 14.54 21.63
CA TYR A 371 -45.05 15.71 22.33
C TYR A 371 -44.39 15.89 23.69
N ILE A 372 -43.82 17.06 23.96
CA ILE A 372 -43.33 17.41 25.30
C ILE A 372 -44.51 17.86 26.16
N ASN A 373 -44.95 17.03 27.11
CA ASN A 373 -46.15 17.29 27.90
C ASN A 373 -46.05 16.77 29.36
N ALA A 374 -47.19 16.74 30.07
CA ALA A 374 -47.26 16.33 31.46
C ALA A 374 -46.76 14.89 31.71
N ARG A 375 -46.79 14.01 30.71
CA ARG A 375 -46.24 12.65 30.79
C ARG A 375 -44.72 12.67 30.92
N ASP A 376 -44.04 13.52 30.15
CA ASP A 376 -42.58 13.68 30.21
C ASP A 376 -42.15 14.30 31.54
N ILE A 377 -42.89 15.30 32.03
CA ILE A 377 -42.66 15.86 33.38
C ILE A 377 -42.84 14.80 34.47
N SER A 378 -43.87 13.95 34.34
CA SER A 378 -44.06 12.83 35.27
C SER A 378 -42.95 11.79 35.16
N MET A 379 -42.28 11.62 34.02
CA MET A 379 -41.13 10.73 33.89
C MET A 379 -39.88 11.36 34.47
N LEU A 380 -39.63 12.64 34.18
CA LEU A 380 -38.50 13.41 34.73
C LEU A 380 -38.52 13.37 36.25
N SER A 381 -39.66 13.67 36.88
CA SER A 381 -39.80 13.65 38.35
C SER A 381 -39.49 12.30 39.00
N ARG A 382 -39.63 11.18 38.29
CA ARG A 382 -39.27 9.84 38.78
C ARG A 382 -37.78 9.53 38.68
N THR A 383 -37.02 10.32 37.93
CA THR A 383 -35.57 10.12 37.78
C THR A 383 -34.77 10.71 38.94
N MET A 384 -35.33 11.66 39.70
CA MET A 384 -34.65 12.28 40.84
C MET A 384 -34.67 11.32 42.03
N PRO A 385 -33.51 10.84 42.51
CA PRO A 385 -33.44 9.99 43.70
C PRO A 385 -34.04 10.71 44.90
N GLN A 386 -34.78 9.97 45.73
CA GLN A 386 -35.38 10.48 46.95
C GLN A 386 -34.82 9.71 48.14
N PRO A 387 -34.59 10.36 49.30
CA PRO A 387 -34.23 9.63 50.50
C PRO A 387 -35.38 8.69 50.88
N ASP A 388 -35.05 7.47 51.29
CA ASP A 388 -36.06 6.51 51.73
C ASP A 388 -36.92 7.12 52.82
N SER A 389 -38.23 7.17 52.59
CA SER A 389 -39.23 7.69 53.55
C SER A 389 -39.39 6.83 54.83
N ASN A 390 -38.50 5.84 55.05
CA ASN A 390 -38.57 4.83 56.11
C ASN A 390 -37.32 4.78 57.01
N SER A 391 -36.65 5.90 57.25
CA SER A 391 -35.64 6.03 58.33
C SER A 391 -36.17 6.81 59.52
#